data_AF-A0A699T8P6-F1
#
_entry.id   AF-A0A699T8P6-F1
#
_cell.length_a   1.000
_cell.length_b   1.000
_cell.length_c   1.000
_cell.angle_alpha   90.00
_cell.angle_beta   90.00
_cell.angle_gamma   90.00
#
_symmetry.space_group_name_H-M   'P 1'
#
loop_
_entity.id
_entity.type
_entity.pdbx_description
1 polymer ?
#
loop_
_entity_poly.entity_id
_entity_poly.type
_entity_poly.pdbx_seq_one_letter_code
_entity_poly.pdbx_strand_id
1 'polypeptide(L)' 'KIGLRIWRSFLGLAGYYRRFVEGFSRLALPLTQLMRKGEKFVWTDEHEESFKELKRRLVSASILTLPSGSGGF' A
#
# COMPACT_ATOMS: atom_id res chain seq x y z
N LYS A 1 9.51 -9.38 -15.77
CA LYS A 1 9.87 -9.65 -14.33
C LYS A 1 10.06 -8.37 -13.49
N ILE A 2 10.38 -7.19 -14.07
CA ILE A 2 10.59 -5.93 -13.32
C ILE A 2 9.34 -5.45 -12.55
N GLY A 3 8.14 -5.57 -13.15
CA GLY A 3 6.89 -5.09 -12.55
C GLY A 3 6.57 -5.79 -11.23
N LEU A 4 6.78 -7.11 -11.14
CA LEU A 4 6.57 -7.86 -9.90
C LEU A 4 7.50 -7.38 -8.78
N ARG A 5 8.75 -6.99 -9.09
CA ARG A 5 9.71 -6.51 -8.09
C ARG A 5 9.28 -5.16 -7.51
N ILE A 6 8.80 -4.25 -8.37
CA ILE A 6 8.29 -2.93 -7.97
C ILE A 6 7.07 -3.09 -7.05
N TRP A 7 6.14 -3.99 -7.40
CA TRP A 7 4.97 -4.27 -6.56
C TRP A 7 5.34 -4.84 -5.18
N ARG A 8 6.35 -5.71 -5.08
CA ARG A 8 6.81 -6.26 -3.78
C ARG A 8 7.40 -5.17 -2.92
N SER A 9 8.21 -4.29 -3.51
CA SER A 9 8.78 -3.13 -2.81
C SER A 9 7.69 -2.18 -2.32
N PHE A 10 6.69 -1.87 -3.16
CA PHE A 10 5.57 -1.02 -2.77
C PHE A 10 4.76 -1.62 -1.62
N LEU A 11 4.35 -2.89 -1.72
CA LEU A 11 3.58 -3.55 -0.66
C LEU A 11 4.40 -3.71 0.64
N GLY A 12 5.73 -3.87 0.54
CA GLY A 12 6.62 -3.86 1.69
C GLY A 12 6.60 -2.51 2.43
N LEU A 13 6.72 -1.41 1.69
CA LEU A 13 6.62 -0.06 2.25
C LEU A 13 5.22 0.22 2.82
N ALA A 14 4.17 -0.13 2.07
CA ALA A 14 2.79 0.00 2.52
C ALA A 14 2.55 -0.79 3.81
N GLY A 15 3.15 -1.97 3.94
CA GLY A 15 3.10 -2.82 5.12
C GLY A 15 3.72 -2.18 6.37
N TYR A 16 4.75 -1.35 6.23
CA TYR A 16 5.32 -0.59 7.35
C TYR A 16 4.30 0.39 7.96
N TYR A 17 3.52 1.05 7.11
CA TYR A 17 2.49 2.01 7.52
C TYR A 17 1.11 1.41 7.80
N ARG A 18 0.96 0.07 7.70
CA ARG A 18 -0.35 -0.61 7.82
C ARG A 18 -1.14 -0.24 9.07
N ARG A 19 -0.47 0.08 10.17
CA ARG A 19 -1.10 0.42 11.47
C ARG A 19 -1.85 1.76 11.45
N PHE A 20 -1.53 2.61 10.49
CA PHE A 20 -2.10 3.94 10.32
C PHE A 20 -3.12 3.99 9.17
N VAL A 21 -3.30 2.87 8.47
CA VAL A 21 -4.23 2.75 7.34
C VAL A 21 -5.37 1.85 7.77
N GLU A 22 -6.50 2.44 8.13
CA GLU A 22 -7.72 1.69 8.42
C GLU A 22 -8.10 0.84 7.21
N GLY A 23 -8.48 -0.43 7.45
CA GLY A 23 -8.88 -1.34 6.38
C GLY A 23 -7.74 -1.75 5.43
N PHE A 24 -6.47 -1.56 5.82
CA PHE A 24 -5.30 -1.88 4.98
C PHE A 24 -5.39 -3.26 4.32
N SER A 25 -5.71 -4.30 5.09
CA SER A 25 -5.78 -5.68 4.57
C SER A 25 -6.80 -5.82 3.44
N ARG A 26 -7.94 -5.11 3.51
CA ARG A 26 -8.99 -5.13 2.48
C ARG A 26 -8.50 -4.46 1.18
N LEU A 27 -7.79 -3.33 1.30
CA LEU A 27 -7.24 -2.59 0.16
C LEU A 27 -6.04 -3.30 -0.48
N ALA A 28 -5.21 -3.95 0.33
CA ALA A 28 -4.04 -4.68 -0.14
C ALA A 28 -4.38 -6.04 -0.75
N LEU A 29 -5.51 -6.65 -0.37
CA LEU A 29 -5.94 -7.97 -0.83
C LEU A 29 -5.95 -8.12 -2.37
N PRO A 30 -6.67 -7.29 -3.15
CA PRO A 30 -6.67 -7.42 -4.61
C PRO A 30 -5.27 -7.24 -5.19
N LEU A 31 -4.46 -6.34 -4.63
CA LEU A 31 -3.08 -6.11 -5.07
C LEU A 31 -2.16 -7.31 -4.78
N THR A 32 -2.37 -8.01 -3.66
CA THR A 32 -1.60 -9.23 -3.33
C THR A 32 -2.00 -10.43 -4.18
N GLN A 33 -3.25 -10.52 -4.63
CA GLN A 33 -3.73 -11.58 -5.53
C GLN A 33 -3.06 -11.50 -6.89
N LEU A 34 -2.90 -10.28 -7.45
CA LEU A 34 -2.14 -10.05 -8.70
C LEU A 34 -0.70 -10.58 -8.68
N MET A 35 -0.13 -10.80 -7.50
CA MET A 35 1.26 -11.25 -7.34
C MET A 35 1.38 -12.76 -7.10
N ARG A 36 0.26 -13.50 -7.03
CA ARG A 36 0.27 -14.94 -6.80
C ARG A 36 0.89 -15.67 -7.99
N LYS A 37 1.72 -16.66 -7.67
CA LYS A 37 2.40 -17.48 -8.67
C LYS A 37 1.37 -18.35 -9.39
N GLY A 38 1.35 -18.31 -10.72
CA GLY A 38 0.46 -19.13 -11.55
C GLY A 38 -0.83 -18.44 -11.98
N GLU A 39 -1.09 -17.23 -11.49
CA GLU A 39 -2.25 -16.43 -11.88
C GLU A 39 -1.86 -15.41 -12.97
N LYS A 40 -2.75 -15.17 -13.94
CA LYS A 40 -2.51 -14.13 -14.95
C LYS A 40 -2.61 -12.76 -14.26
N PHE A 41 -1.60 -11.92 -14.47
CA PHE A 41 -1.67 -10.53 -14.02
C PHE A 41 -2.71 -9.79 -14.87
N VAL A 42 -3.92 -9.61 -14.33
CA VAL A 42 -5.01 -8.88 -14.97
C VAL A 42 -5.34 -7.66 -14.12
N TRP A 43 -4.91 -6.49 -14.57
CA TRP A 43 -5.26 -5.23 -13.91
C TRP A 43 -6.69 -4.85 -14.27
N THR A 44 -7.57 -4.76 -13.28
CA THR A 44 -8.98 -4.36 -13.43
C THR A 44 -9.24 -3.05 -12.71
N ASP A 45 -10.41 -2.46 -12.92
CA ASP A 45 -10.81 -1.23 -12.24
C ASP A 45 -10.82 -1.36 -10.71
N GLU A 46 -11.17 -2.54 -10.17
CA GLU A 46 -11.11 -2.82 -8.73
C GLU A 46 -9.67 -2.76 -8.18
N HIS A 47 -8.69 -3.23 -8.97
CA HIS A 47 -7.28 -3.14 -8.61
C HIS A 47 -6.80 -1.68 -8.63
N GLU A 48 -7.22 -0.91 -9.64
CA GLU A 48 -6.89 0.51 -9.75
C GLU A 48 -7.49 1.32 -8.60
N GLU A 49 -8.76 1.08 -8.26
CA GLU A 49 -9.45 1.75 -7.16
C GLU A 49 -8.78 1.44 -5.83
N SER A 50 -8.51 0.15 -5.57
CA SER A 50 -7.81 -0.29 -4.35
C SER A 50 -6.41 0.32 -4.26
N PHE A 51 -5.69 0.43 -5.37
CA PHE A 51 -4.36 1.05 -5.41
C PHE A 51 -4.41 2.56 -5.16
N LYS A 52 -5.36 3.27 -5.78
CA LYS A 52 -5.57 4.72 -5.56
C LYS A 52 -5.94 5.01 -4.12
N GLU A 53 -6.87 4.25 -3.55
CA GLU A 53 -7.29 4.43 -2.17
C GLU A 53 -6.16 4.11 -1.18
N LEU A 54 -5.40 3.04 -1.43
CA LEU A 54 -4.24 2.70 -0.61
C LEU A 54 -3.19 3.82 -0.63
N LYS A 55 -2.87 4.40 -1.80
CA LYS A 55 -1.97 5.56 -1.89
C LYS A 55 -2.51 6.76 -1.11
N ARG A 56 -3.80 7.07 -1.26
CA ARG A 56 -4.44 8.20 -0.55
C ARG A 56 -4.32 8.06 0.96
N ARG A 57 -4.62 6.87 1.49
CA ARG A 57 -4.51 6.59 2.94
C ARG A 57 -3.07 6.56 3.41
N LEU A 58 -2.13 6.02 2.62
CA LEU A 58 -0.71 6.04 2.98
C LEU A 58 -0.16 7.46 3.08
N VAL A 59 -0.48 8.33 2.12
CA VAL A 59 -0.05 9.74 2.15
C VAL A 59 -0.64 10.46 3.36
N SER A 60 -1.95 10.28 3.62
CA SER A 60 -2.61 10.86 4.80
C SER A 60 -2.01 10.35 6.11
N ALA A 61 -1.80 9.03 6.24
CA ALA A 61 -1.14 8.41 7.39
C ALA A 61 0.28 8.95 7.62
N SER A 62 1.06 9.10 6.55
CA SER A 62 2.44 9.62 6.63
C SER A 62 2.47 11.03 7.20
N ILE A 63 1.52 11.89 6.80
CA ILE A 63 1.38 13.25 7.33
C ILE A 63 1.06 13.22 8.84
N LEU A 64 0.23 12.26 9.28
CA LEU A 64 -0.12 12.09 10.70
C LEU A 64 1.03 11.50 11.56
N THR A 65 2.00 10.86 10.92
CA THR A 65 3.12 10.18 11.62
C THR A 65 4.36 11.05 11.72
N LEU A 66 4.41 12.21 11.06
CA LEU A 66 5.48 13.19 11.27
C LEU A 66 5.44 13.62 12.75
N PRO A 67 6.45 13.26 13.57
CA PRO A 67 6.51 13.82 14.91
C PRO A 67 6.69 15.33 14.74
N SER A 68 5.77 16.10 15.29
CA SER A 68 5.99 17.53 15.48
C SER A 68 7.34 17.68 16.19
N GLY A 69 8.34 18.20 15.47
CA GLY A 69 9.63 18.56 16.03
C GLY A 69 9.45 19.75 16.97
N SER A 70 8.90 19.51 18.15
CA SER A 70 8.80 20.46 19.26
C SER A 70 8.89 19.68 20.56
N GLY A 71 10.03 19.03 20.76
CA GLY A 71 10.40 18.38 22.01
C GLY A 71 11.84 18.73 22.32
N GLY A 72 12.07 20.00 22.63
CA GLY A 72 13.29 20.39 23.32
C GLY A 72 13.30 19.71 24.69
N PHE A 73 14.38 18.99 24.96
CA PHE A 73 14.93 18.78 26.29
C PHE A 73 16.43 19.09 26.17
#